data_AF-A0AAD5ZUQ9-F1
#
_entry.id   AF-A0AAD5ZUQ9-F1
#
_cell.length_a   1.000
_cell.length_b   1.000
_cell.length_c   1.000
_cell.angle_alpha   90.00
_cell.angle_beta   90.00
_cell.angle_gamma   90.00
#
_symmetry.space_group_name_H-M   'P 1'
#
loop_
_entity.id
_entity.type
_entity.pdbx_description
1 polymer ?
#
loop_
_entity_poly.entity_id
_entity_poly.type
_entity_poly.pdbx_seq_one_letter_code
_entity_poly.pdbx_strand_id
1 'polypeptide(L)'
;MMVHQMLVDGTSDARRWADTISDDRELEDSQHNIYKFDKFREFVSTTLLLRKPCDLHKFRLSCFEMSDENSDKYHVSVRSWILYALQHNLRVFEISHDMLDGSLPLSVFTCASLVDASFSSFISLHHIEVINLPFIRQLCLNGLELNQGFIDKLFSGCPVLEFLDLVHCCRKLSMNSQSLKCLKLGCSCQSIEMNTGNRVLLINTPNLLSFHCSICLNPTTGLLKMPSLTSASIYSYVHYSSTSSILIGLSNVQNLKLVGEGIKECLENEMPNCPQLSNLKNLSVASLCLSCHFHLLASFLNQCPNLEKLSLYYGPCRCQVKVHGNQESLKIAPFKGKQLETVEVKFLKNGIDRNFSQVVKYVEDITENSGAQISMTTAHSLLII
;
A
#
# COMPACT_ATOMS: atom_id res chain seq x y z
N MET A 1 22.70 -15.05 -6.26
CA MET A 1 21.30 -15.19 -6.72
C MET A 1 20.56 -16.13 -5.78
N MET A 2 19.46 -15.68 -5.16
CA MET A 2 18.59 -16.51 -4.31
C MET A 2 17.24 -16.70 -5.00
N VAL A 3 16.88 -17.95 -5.30
CA VAL A 3 15.51 -18.33 -5.70
C VAL A 3 14.77 -18.69 -4.42
N HIS A 4 13.78 -17.89 -4.04
CA HIS A 4 13.07 -18.15 -2.79
C HIS A 4 11.95 -19.17 -2.96
N GLN A 5 11.27 -19.16 -4.12
CA GLN A 5 10.15 -20.08 -4.37
C GLN A 5 9.77 -20.11 -5.85
N MET A 6 9.52 -21.30 -6.38
CA MET A 6 8.71 -21.49 -7.58
C MET A 6 7.59 -22.48 -7.30
N LEU A 7 6.35 -22.04 -7.48
CA LEU A 7 5.16 -22.88 -7.33
C LEU A 7 4.47 -22.99 -8.69
N VAL A 8 4.33 -24.24 -9.12
CA VAL A 8 3.65 -24.67 -10.34
C VAL A 8 2.65 -25.72 -9.86
N ASP A 9 1.36 -25.41 -9.88
CA ASP A 9 0.34 -26.34 -9.38
C ASP A 9 0.35 -27.65 -10.20
N GLY A 10 0.21 -28.79 -9.52
CA GLY A 10 0.16 -30.12 -10.15
C GLY A 10 1.49 -30.90 -10.18
N THR A 11 2.52 -30.48 -9.45
CA THR A 11 3.68 -31.33 -9.16
C THR A 11 3.72 -31.65 -7.66
N SER A 12 3.62 -32.93 -7.31
CA SER A 12 3.82 -33.41 -5.92
C SER A 12 5.23 -33.09 -5.39
N ASP A 13 6.16 -32.71 -6.27
CA ASP A 13 7.54 -32.32 -5.95
C ASP A 13 7.73 -30.81 -5.67
N ALA A 14 6.73 -29.94 -5.88
CA ALA A 14 6.84 -28.52 -5.55
C ALA A 14 7.05 -28.26 -4.04
N ARG A 15 6.62 -29.20 -3.18
CA ARG A 15 6.85 -29.13 -1.72
C ARG A 15 8.30 -29.46 -1.34
N ARG A 16 8.97 -30.37 -2.07
CA ARG A 16 10.32 -30.83 -1.73
C ARG A 16 11.38 -29.73 -1.75
N TRP A 17 11.25 -28.73 -2.63
CA TRP A 17 12.21 -27.63 -2.69
C TRP A 17 11.85 -26.43 -1.82
N ALA A 18 10.57 -26.24 -1.46
CA ALA A 18 10.19 -25.24 -0.44
C ALA A 18 10.86 -25.56 0.91
N ASP A 19 10.92 -26.86 1.27
CA ASP A 19 11.58 -27.33 2.49
C ASP A 19 13.12 -27.33 2.37
N THR A 20 13.67 -27.55 1.17
CA THR A 20 15.14 -27.53 0.93
C THR A 20 15.72 -26.11 0.93
N ILE A 21 14.92 -25.10 0.59
CA ILE A 21 15.34 -23.68 0.58
C ILE A 21 15.07 -23.01 1.94
N SER A 22 14.23 -23.58 2.80
CA SER A 22 13.88 -22.98 4.11
C SER A 22 14.89 -23.22 5.22
N ASP A 23 15.83 -24.17 5.08
CA ASP A 23 16.68 -24.62 6.19
C ASP A 23 18.05 -23.94 6.30
N ASP A 24 18.57 -23.29 5.25
CA ASP A 24 19.90 -22.67 5.31
C ASP A 24 19.82 -21.14 5.38
N ARG A 25 19.80 -20.62 6.62
CA ARG A 25 20.10 -19.21 6.93
C ARG A 25 21.61 -18.96 7.06
N GLU A 26 22.42 -19.61 6.24
CA GLU A 26 23.86 -19.36 6.20
C GLU A 26 24.24 -18.68 4.89
N LEU A 27 24.82 -17.48 5.05
CA LEU A 27 25.43 -16.68 3.99
C LEU A 27 26.65 -17.43 3.44
N GLU A 28 26.44 -18.37 2.53
CA GLU A 28 27.52 -19.09 1.85
C GLU A 28 27.75 -18.59 0.42
N ASP A 29 29.05 -18.58 0.08
CA ASP A 29 29.78 -18.24 -1.15
C ASP A 29 28.99 -18.02 -2.47
N SER A 30 29.43 -17.05 -3.28
CA SER A 30 28.80 -16.69 -4.56
C SER A 30 28.78 -17.85 -5.56
N GLN A 31 29.84 -18.66 -5.59
CA GLN A 31 29.93 -19.86 -6.45
C GLN A 31 28.92 -20.94 -6.05
N HIS A 32 28.67 -21.13 -4.76
CA HIS A 32 27.71 -22.10 -4.25
C HIS A 32 26.27 -21.74 -4.66
N ASN A 33 25.95 -20.44 -4.64
CA ASN A 33 24.65 -19.93 -5.09
C ASN A 33 24.42 -20.10 -6.61
N ILE A 34 25.47 -19.93 -7.43
CA ILE A 34 25.40 -20.17 -8.88
C ILE A 34 25.10 -21.64 -9.18
N TYR A 35 25.79 -22.56 -8.50
CA TYR A 35 25.59 -23.99 -8.69
C TYR A 35 24.19 -24.46 -8.26
N LYS A 36 23.69 -23.97 -7.12
CA LYS A 36 22.30 -24.21 -6.68
C LYS A 36 21.29 -23.73 -7.72
N PHE A 37 21.55 -22.58 -8.35
CA PHE A 37 20.67 -22.04 -9.38
C PHE A 37 20.70 -22.85 -10.68
N ASP A 38 21.86 -23.23 -11.21
CA ASP A 38 21.95 -23.99 -12.45
C ASP A 38 21.18 -25.31 -12.36
N LYS A 39 21.27 -25.98 -11.20
CA LYS A 39 20.46 -27.17 -10.87
C LYS A 39 18.97 -26.87 -10.85
N PHE A 40 18.57 -25.76 -10.20
CA PHE A 40 17.18 -25.34 -10.18
C PHE A 40 16.65 -25.09 -11.59
N ARG A 41 17.41 -24.34 -12.41
CA ARG A 41 17.07 -24.05 -13.80
C ARG A 41 16.92 -25.33 -14.62
N GLU A 42 17.87 -26.25 -14.52
CA GLU A 42 17.84 -27.52 -15.23
C GLU A 42 16.63 -28.36 -14.79
N PHE A 43 16.39 -28.43 -13.48
CA PHE A 43 15.24 -29.13 -12.92
C PHE A 43 13.91 -28.58 -13.44
N VAL A 44 13.69 -27.26 -13.36
CA VAL A 44 12.45 -26.61 -13.82
C VAL A 44 12.26 -26.82 -15.31
N SER A 45 13.28 -26.51 -16.12
CA SER A 45 13.22 -26.68 -17.57
C SER A 45 12.92 -28.13 -17.96
N THR A 46 13.57 -29.09 -17.32
CA THR A 46 13.35 -30.53 -17.56
C THR A 46 11.96 -30.95 -17.11
N THR A 47 11.50 -30.46 -15.95
CA THR A 47 10.16 -30.78 -15.42
C THR A 47 9.07 -30.27 -16.35
N LEU A 48 9.15 -29.02 -16.83
CA LEU A 48 8.18 -28.46 -17.76
C LEU A 48 8.19 -29.19 -19.11
N LEU A 49 9.37 -29.60 -19.58
CA LEU A 49 9.53 -30.38 -20.82
C LEU A 49 8.92 -31.79 -20.73
N LEU A 50 9.10 -32.47 -19.59
CA LEU A 50 8.66 -33.86 -19.39
C LEU A 50 7.23 -33.97 -18.85
N ARG A 51 6.66 -32.89 -18.34
CA ARG A 51 5.29 -32.86 -17.80
C ARG A 51 4.28 -33.13 -18.92
N LYS A 52 3.28 -33.97 -18.63
CA LYS A 52 2.15 -34.20 -19.54
C LYS A 52 1.40 -32.88 -19.77
N PRO A 53 0.82 -32.64 -20.96
CA PRO A 53 0.02 -31.46 -21.22
C PRO A 53 -1.17 -31.42 -20.26
N CYS A 54 -1.14 -30.51 -19.30
CA CYS A 54 -2.22 -30.27 -18.37
C CYS A 54 -2.19 -28.81 -17.92
N ASP A 55 -3.35 -28.32 -17.48
CA ASP A 55 -3.50 -26.95 -17.05
C ASP A 55 -2.49 -26.60 -15.96
N LEU A 56 -1.96 -25.39 -16.07
CA LEU A 56 -1.12 -24.73 -15.09
C LEU A 56 -1.83 -23.47 -14.63
N HIS A 57 -2.72 -23.61 -13.65
CA HIS A 57 -3.53 -22.48 -13.18
C HIS A 57 -2.73 -21.41 -12.44
N LYS A 58 -1.58 -21.77 -11.86
CA LYS A 58 -0.75 -20.86 -11.09
C LYS A 58 0.72 -20.98 -11.47
N PHE A 59 1.35 -19.84 -11.68
CA PHE A 59 2.79 -19.69 -11.84
C PHE A 59 3.27 -18.62 -10.86
N ARG A 60 4.16 -18.98 -9.96
CA ARG A 60 4.87 -18.04 -9.08
C ARG A 60 6.37 -18.21 -9.24
N LEU A 61 7.09 -17.12 -9.42
CA LEU A 61 8.56 -17.08 -9.42
C LEU A 61 9.07 -15.87 -8.65
N SER A 62 9.91 -16.09 -7.64
CA SER A 62 10.60 -15.03 -6.92
C SER A 62 12.10 -15.27 -6.90
N CYS A 63 12.86 -14.39 -7.55
CA CYS A 63 14.32 -14.44 -7.58
C CYS A 63 14.91 -13.03 -7.48
N PHE A 64 16.02 -12.90 -6.77
CA PHE A 64 16.80 -11.66 -6.71
C PHE A 64 18.18 -11.94 -7.31
N GLU A 65 18.54 -11.16 -8.34
CA GLU A 65 19.79 -11.32 -9.07
C GLU A 65 20.88 -10.45 -8.42
N MET A 66 22.08 -11.01 -8.30
CA MET A 66 23.29 -10.22 -8.07
C MET A 66 24.09 -10.30 -9.37
N SER A 67 24.53 -9.14 -9.83
CA SER A 67 25.31 -8.88 -11.05
C SER A 67 26.33 -9.97 -11.40
N ASP A 68 26.06 -10.78 -12.43
CA ASP A 68 27.03 -11.74 -12.97
C ASP A 68 26.87 -11.92 -14.50
N GLU A 69 27.95 -12.38 -15.15
CA GLU A 69 28.11 -12.59 -16.61
C GLU A 69 27.19 -13.66 -17.24
N ASN A 70 26.34 -14.33 -16.46
CA ASN A 70 25.45 -15.43 -16.89
C ASN A 70 23.95 -15.06 -16.95
N SER A 71 23.61 -13.78 -16.80
CA SER A 71 22.22 -13.27 -16.80
C SER A 71 21.43 -13.67 -18.06
N ASP A 72 22.07 -13.73 -19.23
CA ASP A 72 21.39 -14.07 -20.49
C ASP A 72 20.73 -15.45 -20.48
N LYS A 73 21.42 -16.48 -19.98
CA LYS A 73 20.87 -17.85 -19.90
C LYS A 73 19.70 -17.92 -18.92
N TYR A 74 19.76 -17.11 -17.87
CA TYR A 74 18.69 -16.97 -16.90
C TYR A 74 17.44 -16.37 -17.57
N HIS A 75 17.60 -15.24 -18.25
CA HIS A 75 16.50 -14.54 -18.92
C HIS A 75 15.79 -15.43 -19.94
N VAL A 76 16.55 -16.19 -20.74
CA VAL A 76 16.02 -17.14 -21.71
C VAL A 76 15.19 -18.25 -21.04
N SER A 77 15.68 -18.79 -19.92
CA SER A 77 15.01 -19.87 -19.20
C SER A 77 13.71 -19.38 -18.56
N VAL A 78 13.76 -18.27 -17.85
CA VAL A 78 12.58 -17.65 -17.23
C VAL A 78 11.54 -17.29 -18.29
N ARG A 79 11.96 -16.67 -19.39
CA ARG A 79 11.08 -16.38 -20.52
C ARG A 79 10.41 -17.65 -21.05
N SER A 80 11.16 -18.74 -21.20
CA SER A 80 10.63 -20.02 -21.67
C SER A 80 9.61 -20.62 -20.70
N TRP A 81 9.85 -20.51 -19.38
CA TRP A 81 8.92 -20.98 -18.36
C TRP A 81 7.63 -20.17 -18.34
N ILE A 82 7.73 -18.85 -18.49
CA ILE A 82 6.55 -17.97 -18.60
C ILE A 82 5.75 -18.31 -19.85
N LEU A 83 6.41 -18.44 -21.02
CA LEU A 83 5.74 -18.80 -22.27
C LEU A 83 5.03 -20.14 -22.18
N TYR A 84 5.66 -21.15 -21.56
CA TYR A 84 5.02 -22.42 -21.28
C TYR A 84 3.78 -22.21 -20.41
N ALA A 85 3.89 -21.50 -19.29
CA ALA A 85 2.77 -21.27 -18.38
C ALA A 85 1.57 -20.61 -19.09
N LEU A 86 1.81 -19.59 -19.90
CA LEU A 86 0.78 -18.88 -20.66
C LEU A 86 0.01 -19.78 -21.65
N GLN A 87 0.62 -20.86 -22.13
CA GLN A 87 -0.02 -21.83 -23.03
C GLN A 87 -0.91 -22.84 -22.28
N HIS A 88 -0.87 -22.86 -20.95
CA HIS A 88 -1.52 -23.86 -20.12
C HIS A 88 -2.59 -23.27 -19.18
N ASN A 89 -3.52 -22.46 -19.70
CA ASN A 89 -4.69 -21.96 -18.95
C ASN A 89 -4.32 -21.29 -17.61
N LEU A 90 -3.34 -20.40 -17.67
CA LEU A 90 -2.81 -19.68 -16.52
C LEU A 90 -3.82 -18.67 -15.98
N ARG A 91 -4.15 -18.78 -14.69
CA ARG A 91 -5.11 -17.90 -14.01
C ARG A 91 -4.45 -16.95 -13.02
N VAL A 92 -3.39 -17.41 -12.37
CA VAL A 92 -2.63 -16.65 -11.37
C VAL A 92 -1.18 -16.56 -11.80
N PHE A 93 -0.69 -15.35 -12.04
CA PHE A 93 0.70 -15.11 -12.45
C PHE A 93 1.39 -14.17 -11.48
N GLU A 94 2.41 -14.66 -10.79
CA GLU A 94 3.15 -13.86 -9.81
C GLU A 94 4.65 -13.92 -10.10
N ILE A 95 5.25 -12.78 -10.39
CA ILE A 95 6.68 -12.68 -10.65
C ILE A 95 7.32 -11.57 -9.83
N SER A 96 8.40 -11.89 -9.13
CA SER A 96 9.25 -10.92 -8.44
C SER A 96 10.69 -11.12 -8.88
N HIS A 97 11.23 -10.16 -9.60
CA HIS A 97 12.56 -10.24 -10.19
C HIS A 97 13.14 -8.85 -10.47
N ASP A 98 14.30 -8.53 -9.91
CA ASP A 98 14.83 -7.16 -9.91
C ASP A 98 15.05 -6.58 -11.32
N MET A 99 15.42 -7.42 -12.30
CA MET A 99 15.70 -7.00 -13.68
C MET A 99 15.01 -7.92 -14.69
N LEU A 100 13.68 -7.80 -14.88
CA LEU A 100 12.93 -8.58 -15.88
C LEU A 100 13.20 -8.18 -17.33
N ASP A 101 14.15 -7.27 -17.58
CA ASP A 101 14.38 -6.74 -18.91
C ASP A 101 14.70 -7.88 -19.90
N GLY A 102 14.01 -7.92 -21.03
CA GLY A 102 14.04 -9.03 -22.00
C GLY A 102 13.35 -10.36 -21.59
N SER A 103 13.14 -10.63 -20.30
CA SER A 103 12.55 -11.90 -19.82
C SER A 103 11.03 -11.94 -19.90
N LEU A 104 10.36 -10.80 -19.67
CA LEU A 104 8.90 -10.74 -19.62
C LEU A 104 8.32 -10.73 -21.05
N PRO A 105 7.62 -11.79 -21.49
CA PRO A 105 7.03 -11.78 -22.82
C PRO A 105 5.77 -10.91 -22.86
N LEU A 106 5.60 -10.14 -23.95
CA LEU A 106 4.44 -9.27 -24.16
C LEU A 106 3.09 -10.02 -24.07
N SER A 107 3.10 -11.32 -24.36
CA SER A 107 1.93 -12.20 -24.26
C SER A 107 1.35 -12.30 -22.85
N VAL A 108 2.10 -11.93 -21.80
CA VAL A 108 1.55 -11.84 -20.45
C VAL A 108 0.45 -10.78 -20.38
N PHE A 109 0.60 -9.66 -21.08
CA PHE A 109 -0.36 -8.56 -21.10
C PHE A 109 -1.57 -8.80 -22.02
N THR A 110 -1.60 -9.94 -22.73
CA THR A 110 -2.72 -10.34 -23.60
C THR A 110 -3.29 -11.72 -23.26
N CYS A 111 -2.91 -12.28 -22.11
CA CYS A 111 -3.33 -13.61 -21.69
C CYS A 111 -4.79 -13.61 -21.23
N ALA A 112 -5.67 -14.17 -22.08
CA ALA A 112 -7.11 -14.20 -21.85
C ALA A 112 -7.58 -15.18 -20.76
N SER A 113 -6.69 -15.89 -20.07
CA SER A 113 -7.07 -16.75 -18.93
C SER A 113 -6.72 -16.14 -17.57
N LEU A 114 -5.92 -15.05 -17.54
CA LEU A 114 -5.47 -14.44 -16.30
C LEU A 114 -6.61 -13.76 -15.53
N VAL A 115 -6.66 -14.04 -14.24
CA VAL A 115 -7.62 -13.49 -13.27
C VAL A 115 -6.92 -12.69 -12.18
N ASP A 116 -5.71 -13.09 -11.80
CA ASP A 116 -4.87 -12.45 -10.80
C ASP A 116 -3.43 -12.37 -11.33
N ALA A 117 -2.83 -11.19 -11.23
CA ALA A 117 -1.43 -11.03 -11.57
C ALA A 117 -0.69 -10.10 -10.62
N SER A 118 0.56 -10.45 -10.30
CA SER A 118 1.48 -9.66 -9.51
C SER A 118 2.84 -9.55 -10.21
N PHE A 119 3.33 -8.34 -10.38
CA PHE A 119 4.61 -8.04 -11.02
C PHE A 119 5.44 -7.17 -10.09
N SER A 120 6.61 -7.64 -9.69
CA SER A 120 7.57 -6.90 -8.88
C SER A 120 8.92 -6.87 -9.59
N SER A 121 9.32 -5.71 -10.09
CA SER A 121 10.57 -5.53 -10.84
C SER A 121 10.92 -4.06 -10.98
N PHE A 122 12.17 -3.72 -11.28
CA PHE A 122 12.62 -2.35 -11.53
C PHE A 122 12.82 -2.09 -13.04
N ILE A 123 11.77 -2.36 -13.83
CA ILE A 123 11.78 -2.16 -15.29
C ILE A 123 10.76 -1.11 -15.75
N SER A 124 10.97 -0.57 -16.94
CA SER A 124 10.02 0.31 -17.60
C SER A 124 9.04 -0.45 -18.49
N LEU A 125 7.75 -0.18 -18.30
CA LEU A 125 6.67 -0.75 -19.13
C LEU A 125 6.13 0.25 -20.18
N HIS A 126 6.87 1.32 -20.47
CA HIS A 126 6.42 2.35 -21.41
C HIS A 126 6.21 1.83 -22.84
N HIS A 127 6.94 0.78 -23.22
CA HIS A 127 6.91 0.17 -24.55
C HIS A 127 5.71 -0.77 -24.76
N ILE A 128 4.91 -1.05 -23.73
CA ILE A 128 3.76 -1.95 -23.87
C ILE A 128 2.68 -1.27 -24.72
N GLU A 129 2.49 -1.79 -25.93
CA GLU A 129 1.55 -1.22 -26.90
C GLU A 129 0.10 -1.67 -26.67
N VAL A 130 -0.08 -2.93 -26.30
CA VAL A 130 -1.39 -3.59 -26.17
C VAL A 130 -1.50 -4.24 -24.79
N ILE A 131 -2.61 -3.95 -24.10
CA ILE A 131 -3.05 -4.67 -22.91
C ILE A 131 -4.45 -5.18 -23.20
N ASN A 132 -4.68 -6.48 -23.04
CA ASN A 132 -5.98 -7.12 -23.20
C ASN A 132 -6.08 -8.30 -22.24
N LEU A 133 -6.59 -8.03 -21.05
CA LEU A 133 -6.73 -9.01 -19.96
C LEU A 133 -8.21 -9.05 -19.56
N PRO A 134 -9.07 -9.71 -20.36
CA PRO A 134 -10.52 -9.59 -20.24
C PRO A 134 -11.09 -10.09 -18.92
N PHE A 135 -10.36 -10.94 -18.18
CA PHE A 135 -10.82 -11.53 -16.92
C PHE A 135 -9.99 -11.15 -15.70
N ILE A 136 -9.02 -10.24 -15.83
CA ILE A 136 -8.19 -9.84 -14.70
C ILE A 136 -9.02 -9.03 -13.70
N ARG A 137 -9.09 -9.51 -12.47
CA ARG A 137 -9.82 -8.88 -11.35
C ARG A 137 -8.88 -8.22 -10.37
N GLN A 138 -7.65 -8.74 -10.25
CA GLN A 138 -6.64 -8.26 -9.32
C GLN A 138 -5.32 -8.06 -10.03
N LEU A 139 -4.72 -6.89 -9.84
CA LEU A 139 -3.40 -6.57 -10.38
C LEU A 139 -2.56 -5.87 -9.32
N CYS A 140 -1.39 -6.44 -9.03
CA CYS A 140 -0.39 -5.87 -8.15
C CYS A 140 0.87 -5.51 -8.96
N LEU A 141 1.28 -4.26 -8.93
CA LEU A 141 2.47 -3.75 -9.61
C LEU A 141 3.41 -3.14 -8.58
N ASN A 142 4.65 -3.60 -8.53
CA ASN A 142 5.66 -3.16 -7.59
C ASN A 142 6.97 -2.79 -8.31
N GLY A 143 7.49 -1.60 -8.07
CA GLY A 143 8.80 -1.14 -8.58
C GLY A 143 8.84 -0.74 -10.06
N LEU A 144 7.72 -0.84 -10.78
CA LEU A 144 7.67 -0.62 -12.23
C LEU A 144 7.58 0.86 -12.60
N GLU A 145 8.31 1.28 -13.63
CA GLU A 145 8.14 2.61 -14.22
C GLU A 145 6.96 2.60 -15.21
N LEU A 146 5.91 3.34 -14.86
CA LEU A 146 4.67 3.45 -15.62
C LEU A 146 4.49 4.87 -16.16
N ASN A 147 3.90 4.99 -17.35
CA ASN A 147 3.45 6.26 -17.93
C ASN A 147 1.91 6.31 -18.01
N GLN A 148 1.35 7.48 -18.33
CA GLN A 148 -0.10 7.64 -18.48
C GLN A 148 -0.68 6.69 -19.54
N GLY A 149 0.04 6.49 -20.67
CA GLY A 149 -0.40 5.61 -21.74
C GLY A 149 -0.56 4.15 -21.29
N PHE A 150 0.29 3.65 -20.39
CA PHE A 150 0.14 2.33 -19.80
C PHE A 150 -1.13 2.23 -18.95
N ILE A 151 -1.39 3.25 -18.11
CA ILE A 151 -2.60 3.28 -17.26
C ILE A 151 -3.88 3.36 -18.09
N ASP A 152 -3.89 4.15 -19.16
CA ASP A 152 -5.05 4.25 -20.06
C ASP A 152 -5.34 2.91 -20.76
N LYS A 153 -4.28 2.23 -21.22
CA LYS A 153 -4.37 0.88 -21.80
C LYS A 153 -4.79 -0.17 -20.78
N LEU A 154 -4.31 -0.05 -19.55
CA LEU A 154 -4.70 -0.95 -18.47
C LEU A 154 -6.21 -0.89 -18.23
N PHE A 155 -6.78 0.31 -18.09
CA PHE A 155 -8.22 0.43 -17.82
C PHE A 155 -9.11 0.13 -19.03
N SER A 156 -8.63 0.38 -20.26
CA SER A 156 -9.37 0.00 -21.48
C SER A 156 -9.25 -1.50 -21.80
N GLY A 157 -8.14 -2.14 -21.45
CA GLY A 157 -7.86 -3.56 -21.69
C GLY A 157 -8.28 -4.52 -20.58
N CYS A 158 -8.62 -4.01 -19.39
CA CYS A 158 -8.97 -4.80 -18.20
C CYS A 158 -10.35 -4.40 -17.65
N PRO A 159 -11.45 -4.71 -18.36
CA PRO A 159 -12.78 -4.18 -18.05
C PRO A 159 -13.37 -4.65 -16.72
N VAL A 160 -12.90 -5.78 -16.17
CA VAL A 160 -13.38 -6.36 -14.91
C VAL A 160 -12.40 -6.19 -13.73
N LEU A 161 -11.39 -5.32 -13.87
CA LEU A 161 -10.40 -5.06 -12.84
C LEU A 161 -11.05 -4.40 -11.60
N GLU A 162 -11.09 -5.11 -10.49
CA GLU A 162 -11.72 -4.65 -9.25
C GLU A 162 -10.71 -4.20 -8.20
N PHE A 163 -9.48 -4.73 -8.23
CA PHE A 163 -8.42 -4.45 -7.27
C PHE A 163 -7.13 -4.07 -7.99
N LEU A 164 -6.58 -2.91 -7.66
CA LEU A 164 -5.29 -2.44 -8.16
C LEU A 164 -4.39 -2.01 -7.01
N ASP A 165 -3.19 -2.58 -6.93
CA ASP A 165 -2.15 -2.22 -5.96
C ASP A 165 -0.91 -1.74 -6.72
N LEU A 166 -0.52 -0.49 -6.48
CA LEU A 166 0.64 0.15 -7.10
C LEU A 166 1.64 0.56 -6.02
N VAL A 167 2.74 -0.17 -5.91
CA VAL A 167 3.81 0.07 -4.94
C VAL A 167 5.06 0.53 -5.68
N HIS A 168 5.63 1.68 -5.30
CA HIS A 168 6.79 2.27 -5.99
C HIS A 168 6.60 2.58 -7.49
N CYS A 169 5.37 2.51 -8.04
CA CYS A 169 5.09 2.74 -9.46
C CYS A 169 4.64 4.18 -9.81
N CYS A 170 4.19 4.94 -8.82
CA CYS A 170 3.39 6.14 -9.09
C CYS A 170 4.24 7.41 -9.17
N ARG A 171 4.48 7.89 -10.39
CA ARG A 171 4.95 9.25 -10.68
C ARG A 171 4.05 9.86 -11.77
N LYS A 172 3.23 10.87 -11.41
CA LYS A 172 2.30 11.60 -12.31
C LYS A 172 1.29 10.71 -13.05
N LEU A 173 0.28 10.19 -12.36
CA LEU A 173 -0.75 9.32 -12.98
C LEU A 173 -2.16 9.85 -12.73
N SER A 174 -2.97 9.85 -13.78
CA SER A 174 -4.42 10.02 -13.72
C SER A 174 -5.09 8.66 -13.84
N MET A 175 -5.99 8.35 -12.91
CA MET A 175 -6.74 7.10 -12.91
C MET A 175 -8.22 7.37 -13.13
N ASN A 176 -8.77 6.78 -14.19
CA ASN A 176 -10.19 6.81 -14.50
C ASN A 176 -10.66 5.39 -14.77
N SER A 177 -11.39 4.81 -13.81
CA SER A 177 -11.90 3.45 -13.90
C SER A 177 -13.33 3.37 -13.39
N GLN A 178 -14.15 2.60 -14.10
CA GLN A 178 -15.54 2.31 -13.74
C GLN A 178 -15.68 0.95 -13.02
N SER A 179 -14.67 0.08 -13.10
CA SER A 179 -14.69 -1.27 -12.52
C SER A 179 -13.98 -1.37 -11.17
N LEU A 180 -13.02 -0.48 -10.89
CA LEU A 180 -12.23 -0.53 -9.66
C LEU A 180 -13.09 -0.34 -8.40
N LYS A 181 -12.93 -1.26 -7.46
CA LYS A 181 -13.53 -1.25 -6.12
C LYS A 181 -12.51 -0.99 -5.02
N CYS A 182 -11.25 -1.40 -5.23
CA CYS A 182 -10.16 -1.21 -4.28
C CYS A 182 -8.91 -0.70 -5.00
N LEU A 183 -8.31 0.36 -4.43
CA LEU A 183 -7.09 0.97 -4.92
C LEU A 183 -6.11 1.14 -3.78
N LYS A 184 -4.90 0.63 -3.95
CA LYS A 184 -3.78 0.81 -3.04
C LYS A 184 -2.63 1.49 -3.77
N LEU A 185 -2.10 2.54 -3.15
CA LEU A 185 -0.94 3.28 -3.61
C LEU A 185 0.11 3.28 -2.50
N GLY A 186 1.32 2.80 -2.77
CA GLY A 186 2.39 2.72 -1.78
C GLY A 186 3.74 3.24 -2.26
N CYS A 187 4.53 3.81 -1.35
CA CYS A 187 5.92 4.20 -1.61
C CYS A 187 6.74 4.18 -0.30
N SER A 188 8.02 3.80 -0.38
CA SER A 188 8.98 3.76 0.73
C SER A 188 9.81 5.04 0.81
N CYS A 189 9.30 6.15 0.27
CA CYS A 189 10.01 7.43 0.27
C CYS A 189 10.25 7.89 1.72
N GLN A 190 11.50 7.75 2.17
CA GLN A 190 11.96 8.25 3.48
C GLN A 190 12.61 9.64 3.39
N SER A 191 12.82 10.19 2.18
CA SER A 191 13.48 11.49 1.99
C SER A 191 12.66 12.45 1.13
N ILE A 192 12.70 13.73 1.52
CA ILE A 192 12.17 14.88 0.77
C ILE A 192 12.95 15.10 -0.53
N GLU A 193 14.21 14.64 -0.58
CA GLU A 193 15.19 14.98 -1.62
C GLU A 193 14.99 14.28 -2.97
N MET A 194 14.21 13.19 -3.03
CA MET A 194 13.83 12.57 -4.33
C MET A 194 12.58 13.20 -4.95
N ASN A 195 12.17 14.38 -4.49
CA ASN A 195 10.89 15.00 -4.78
C ASN A 195 11.04 16.40 -5.42
N THR A 196 11.64 16.48 -6.60
CA THR A 196 11.63 17.69 -7.44
C THR A 196 10.63 17.63 -8.60
N GLY A 197 9.93 16.50 -8.77
CA GLY A 197 8.86 16.37 -9.76
C GLY A 197 7.49 16.61 -9.15
N ASN A 198 6.71 17.55 -9.69
CA ASN A 198 5.27 17.71 -9.41
C ASN A 198 4.54 16.36 -9.62
N ARG A 199 4.38 15.53 -8.58
CA ARG A 199 3.62 14.28 -8.63
C ARG A 199 2.13 14.60 -8.65
N VAL A 200 1.56 14.90 -9.81
CA VAL A 200 0.12 15.09 -9.95
C VAL A 200 -0.55 13.71 -9.91
N LEU A 201 -1.41 13.48 -8.94
CA LEU A 201 -2.19 12.25 -8.86
C LEU A 201 -3.65 12.63 -8.84
N LEU A 202 -4.34 12.31 -9.93
CA LEU A 202 -5.76 12.59 -10.11
C LEU A 202 -6.52 11.27 -10.12
N ILE A 203 -7.40 11.07 -9.14
CA ILE A 203 -8.16 9.83 -9.02
C ILE A 203 -9.63 10.12 -9.27
N ASN A 204 -10.15 9.55 -10.36
CA ASN A 204 -11.55 9.59 -10.76
C ASN A 204 -12.13 8.17 -10.88
N THR A 205 -12.38 7.54 -9.74
CA THR A 205 -12.89 6.17 -9.66
C THR A 205 -14.21 6.16 -8.87
N PRO A 206 -15.36 6.46 -9.51
CA PRO A 206 -16.61 6.73 -8.79
C PRO A 206 -17.18 5.52 -8.04
N ASN A 207 -16.86 4.30 -8.48
CA ASN A 207 -17.29 3.03 -7.86
C ASN A 207 -16.29 2.49 -6.83
N LEU A 208 -15.26 3.27 -6.47
CA LEU A 208 -14.25 2.85 -5.51
C LEU A 208 -14.86 2.77 -4.11
N LEU A 209 -14.70 1.62 -3.45
CA LEU A 209 -15.23 1.33 -2.11
C LEU A 209 -14.15 1.51 -1.04
N SER A 210 -12.91 1.17 -1.37
CA SER A 210 -11.76 1.19 -0.45
C SER A 210 -10.54 1.86 -1.09
N PHE A 211 -9.93 2.79 -0.35
CA PHE A 211 -8.71 3.48 -0.76
C PHE A 211 -7.60 3.34 0.29
N HIS A 212 -6.40 2.97 -0.14
CA HIS A 212 -5.19 2.96 0.69
C HIS A 212 -4.12 3.79 0.02
N CYS A 213 -3.52 4.71 0.78
CA CYS A 213 -2.51 5.62 0.29
C CYS A 213 -1.39 5.76 1.30
N SER A 214 -0.21 5.25 0.95
CA SER A 214 1.03 5.36 1.72
C SER A 214 2.16 6.02 0.92
N ILE A 215 1.80 6.77 -0.11
CA ILE A 215 2.74 7.59 -0.89
C ILE A 215 2.99 8.95 -0.22
N CYS A 216 4.14 9.56 -0.51
CA CYS A 216 4.39 10.95 -0.18
C CYS A 216 3.43 11.85 -1.00
N LEU A 217 2.33 12.30 -0.39
CA LEU A 217 1.38 13.24 -0.99
C LEU A 217 2.06 14.60 -1.23
N ASN A 218 1.66 15.27 -2.29
CA ASN A 218 2.18 16.59 -2.67
C ASN A 218 1.00 17.57 -2.88
N PRO A 219 1.23 18.88 -2.98
CA PRO A 219 0.14 19.87 -3.12
C PRO A 219 -0.76 19.64 -4.35
N THR A 220 -0.28 18.89 -5.34
CA THR A 220 -0.99 18.64 -6.59
C THR A 220 -1.77 17.31 -6.60
N THR A 221 -1.77 16.54 -5.51
CA THR A 221 -2.64 15.37 -5.41
C THR A 221 -4.07 15.81 -5.17
N GLY A 222 -4.93 15.56 -6.16
CA GLY A 222 -6.35 15.87 -6.13
C GLY A 222 -7.15 14.58 -6.15
N LEU A 223 -7.80 14.28 -5.04
CA LEU A 223 -8.85 13.25 -5.04
C LEU A 223 -10.15 13.92 -5.48
N LEU A 224 -10.69 13.53 -6.63
CA LEU A 224 -12.05 13.94 -6.98
C LEU A 224 -13.03 13.29 -6.01
N LYS A 225 -14.22 13.88 -5.86
CA LYS A 225 -15.26 13.31 -5.00
C LYS A 225 -15.59 11.89 -5.46
N MET A 226 -15.33 10.91 -4.61
CA MET A 226 -15.66 9.51 -4.83
C MET A 226 -16.94 9.18 -4.04
N PRO A 227 -18.10 9.08 -4.70
CA PRO A 227 -19.38 8.91 -4.01
C PRO A 227 -19.52 7.56 -3.30
N SER A 228 -18.92 6.50 -3.84
CA SER A 228 -19.04 5.14 -3.30
C SER A 228 -18.01 4.79 -2.22
N LEU A 229 -17.09 5.71 -1.91
CA LEU A 229 -15.97 5.43 -1.03
C LEU A 229 -16.43 5.31 0.42
N THR A 230 -16.33 4.11 0.98
CA THR A 230 -16.78 3.81 2.36
C THR A 230 -15.63 3.68 3.35
N SER A 231 -14.44 3.31 2.87
CA SER A 231 -13.24 3.10 3.69
C SER A 231 -12.01 3.75 3.06
N ALA A 232 -11.22 4.45 3.87
CA ALA A 232 -9.97 5.05 3.44
C ALA A 232 -8.88 4.92 4.52
N SER A 233 -7.66 4.66 4.08
CA SER A 233 -6.48 4.66 4.94
C SER A 233 -5.35 5.49 4.33
N ILE A 234 -4.91 6.51 5.05
CA ILE A 234 -3.87 7.45 4.63
C ILE A 234 -2.68 7.32 5.58
N TYR A 235 -1.52 7.00 5.03
CA TYR A 235 -0.26 6.89 5.73
C TYR A 235 0.67 8.00 5.27
N SER A 236 1.22 8.74 6.23
CA SER A 236 2.15 9.83 5.99
C SER A 236 3.41 9.68 6.81
N TYR A 237 4.53 9.40 6.14
CA TYR A 237 5.83 9.18 6.77
C TYR A 237 6.75 10.41 6.76
N VAL A 238 6.35 11.52 6.11
CA VAL A 238 7.19 12.71 5.92
C VAL A 238 6.38 13.97 6.19
N HIS A 239 7.02 14.98 6.78
CA HIS A 239 6.47 16.31 7.02
C HIS A 239 6.05 16.98 5.69
N TYR A 240 4.75 17.28 5.53
CA TYR A 240 4.24 17.97 4.36
C TYR A 240 4.56 19.45 4.39
N SER A 241 4.88 20.03 3.23
CA SER A 241 5.01 21.48 3.08
C SER A 241 3.76 22.16 2.50
N SER A 242 2.68 21.43 2.18
CA SER A 242 1.53 22.07 1.53
C SER A 242 0.22 21.29 1.56
N THR A 243 -0.86 22.03 1.27
CA THR A 243 -2.28 21.64 1.27
C THR A 243 -2.58 20.71 0.11
N SER A 244 -2.86 19.43 0.38
CA SER A 244 -3.61 18.60 -0.56
C SER A 244 -5.10 18.97 -0.51
N SER A 245 -5.91 18.39 -1.39
CA SER A 245 -7.38 18.43 -1.30
C SER A 245 -7.92 17.07 -0.89
N ILE A 246 -7.13 16.33 -0.10
CA ILE A 246 -7.37 14.90 0.10
C ILE A 246 -8.65 14.70 0.91
N LEU A 247 -8.90 15.54 1.92
CA LEU A 247 -10.09 15.41 2.77
C LEU A 247 -11.39 15.67 1.99
N ILE A 248 -11.34 16.47 0.92
CA ILE A 248 -12.49 16.72 0.03
C ILE A 248 -12.91 15.41 -0.66
N GLY A 249 -11.95 14.66 -1.20
CA GLY A 249 -12.21 13.36 -1.83
C GLY A 249 -12.69 12.29 -0.85
N LEU A 250 -12.39 12.44 0.44
CA LEU A 250 -12.76 11.51 1.51
C LEU A 250 -14.08 11.86 2.22
N SER A 251 -14.81 12.88 1.76
CA SER A 251 -16.02 13.39 2.42
C SER A 251 -17.17 12.38 2.60
N ASN A 252 -17.21 11.30 1.82
CA ASN A 252 -18.23 10.25 1.92
C ASN A 252 -17.82 9.04 2.77
N VAL A 253 -16.58 9.01 3.27
CA VAL A 253 -16.01 7.86 3.97
C VAL A 253 -16.72 7.63 5.30
N GLN A 254 -17.01 6.35 5.60
CA GLN A 254 -17.53 5.91 6.90
C GLN A 254 -16.42 5.44 7.85
N ASN A 255 -15.34 4.90 7.29
CA ASN A 255 -14.19 4.37 8.04
C ASN A 255 -12.91 5.05 7.57
N LEU A 256 -12.37 5.97 8.37
CA LEU A 256 -11.14 6.68 8.06
C LEU A 256 -10.02 6.26 9.00
N LYS A 257 -8.87 5.95 8.42
CA LYS A 257 -7.65 5.68 9.16
C LYS A 257 -6.54 6.64 8.72
N LEU A 258 -5.95 7.33 9.68
CA LEU A 258 -4.82 8.23 9.49
C LEU A 258 -3.62 7.69 10.27
N VAL A 259 -2.50 7.43 9.60
CA VAL A 259 -1.30 6.83 10.21
C VAL A 259 -0.03 7.62 9.86
N GLY A 260 0.86 7.77 10.83
CA GLY A 260 2.21 8.26 10.63
C GLY A 260 2.50 9.64 11.22
N GLU A 261 3.72 10.13 11.01
CA GLU A 261 4.22 11.36 11.61
C GLU A 261 3.72 12.62 10.89
N GLY A 262 3.53 12.55 9.56
CA GLY A 262 3.07 13.69 8.77
C GLY A 262 1.57 13.99 8.84
N ILE A 263 0.82 13.29 9.73
CA ILE A 263 -0.60 13.60 9.98
C ILE A 263 -0.76 15.02 10.51
N LYS A 264 0.20 15.51 11.32
CA LYS A 264 0.16 16.86 11.86
C LYS A 264 0.01 17.88 10.73
N GLU A 265 0.92 17.86 9.78
CA GLU A 265 0.95 18.80 8.65
C GLU A 265 -0.26 18.58 7.74
N CYS A 266 -0.72 17.33 7.58
CA CYS A 266 -1.95 17.03 6.86
C CYS A 266 -3.15 17.75 7.48
N LEU A 267 -3.33 17.63 8.81
CA LEU A 267 -4.42 18.32 9.51
C LEU A 267 -4.22 19.84 9.48
N GLU A 268 -3.05 20.36 9.80
CA GLU A 268 -2.76 21.82 9.77
C GLU A 268 -3.10 22.45 8.42
N ASN A 269 -2.69 21.79 7.33
CA ASN A 269 -2.85 22.31 5.98
C ASN A 269 -4.29 22.16 5.45
N GLU A 270 -4.98 21.07 5.78
CA GLU A 270 -6.33 20.81 5.25
C GLU A 270 -7.44 21.50 6.06
N MET A 271 -7.20 21.85 7.32
CA MET A 271 -8.24 22.41 8.21
C MET A 271 -8.98 23.64 7.67
N PRO A 272 -8.32 24.64 7.03
CA PRO A 272 -9.02 25.80 6.48
C PRO A 272 -10.08 25.45 5.42
N ASN A 273 -9.91 24.34 4.71
CA ASN A 273 -10.78 23.89 3.62
C ASN A 273 -11.45 22.54 3.90
N CYS A 274 -11.39 22.05 5.15
CA CYS A 274 -11.88 20.73 5.50
C CYS A 274 -13.41 20.69 5.39
N PRO A 275 -13.98 19.78 4.60
CA PRO A 275 -15.43 19.60 4.58
C PRO A 275 -15.91 19.00 5.91
N GLN A 276 -17.19 19.18 6.21
CA GLN A 276 -17.84 18.42 7.27
C GLN A 276 -17.96 16.95 6.86
N LEU A 277 -17.37 16.06 7.64
CA LEU A 277 -17.32 14.61 7.41
C LEU A 277 -18.53 13.92 8.06
N SER A 278 -19.74 14.31 7.68
CA SER A 278 -20.99 13.83 8.31
C SER A 278 -21.27 12.34 8.15
N ASN A 279 -20.63 11.67 7.19
CA ASN A 279 -20.76 10.23 6.98
C ASN A 279 -19.77 9.40 7.82
N LEU A 280 -18.78 10.05 8.44
CA LEU A 280 -17.71 9.37 9.15
C LEU A 280 -18.21 8.82 10.49
N LYS A 281 -18.17 7.48 10.62
CA LYS A 281 -18.59 6.74 11.81
C LYS A 281 -17.40 6.24 12.62
N ASN A 282 -16.35 5.77 11.95
CA ASN A 282 -15.17 5.20 12.58
C ASN A 282 -13.92 5.98 12.17
N LEU A 283 -13.23 6.54 13.16
CA LEU A 283 -11.96 7.25 12.97
C LEU A 283 -10.85 6.55 13.76
N SER A 284 -9.79 6.16 13.07
CA SER A 284 -8.56 5.64 13.68
C SER A 284 -7.39 6.58 13.38
N VAL A 285 -6.72 7.10 14.40
CA VAL A 285 -5.53 7.95 14.25
C VAL A 285 -4.37 7.31 14.96
N ALA A 286 -3.27 7.06 14.24
CA ALA A 286 -2.05 6.48 14.77
C ALA A 286 -0.86 7.38 14.48
N SER A 287 -0.22 7.93 15.52
CA SER A 287 0.97 8.75 15.35
C SER A 287 1.88 8.71 16.57
N LEU A 288 3.19 8.71 16.33
CA LEU A 288 4.20 8.84 17.38
C LEU A 288 4.18 10.21 18.06
N CYS A 289 3.68 11.26 17.38
CA CYS A 289 3.70 12.63 17.87
C CYS A 289 2.30 13.22 18.09
N LEU A 290 1.28 12.37 18.28
CA LEU A 290 -0.12 12.82 18.42
C LEU A 290 -0.33 13.73 19.64
N SER A 291 0.33 13.41 20.75
CA SER A 291 0.26 14.18 22.00
C SER A 291 0.77 15.62 21.82
N CYS A 292 1.74 15.80 20.94
CA CYS A 292 2.42 17.06 20.67
C CYS A 292 1.54 18.04 19.84
N HIS A 293 0.51 17.55 19.14
CA HIS A 293 -0.33 18.34 18.24
C HIS A 293 -1.83 18.06 18.42
N PHE A 294 -2.20 17.74 19.65
CA PHE A 294 -3.52 17.24 19.98
C PHE A 294 -4.67 18.23 19.65
N HIS A 295 -4.41 19.53 19.72
CA HIS A 295 -5.38 20.58 19.36
C HIS A 295 -5.85 20.51 17.89
N LEU A 296 -5.03 19.98 16.98
CA LEU A 296 -5.39 19.75 15.58
C LEU A 296 -6.39 18.60 15.46
N LEU A 297 -6.16 17.52 16.22
CA LEU A 297 -7.09 16.40 16.28
C LEU A 297 -8.45 16.88 16.82
N ALA A 298 -8.46 17.68 17.88
CA ALA A 298 -9.71 18.22 18.42
C ALA A 298 -10.46 19.10 17.41
N SER A 299 -9.74 19.93 16.64
CA SER A 299 -10.31 20.72 15.55
C SER A 299 -10.89 19.82 14.46
N PHE A 300 -10.19 18.75 14.10
CA PHE A 300 -10.63 17.77 13.10
C PHE A 300 -11.86 16.98 13.58
N LEU A 301 -11.90 16.55 14.83
CA LEU A 301 -13.04 15.84 15.42
C LEU A 301 -14.32 16.69 15.37
N ASN A 302 -14.22 18.01 15.48
CA ASN A 302 -15.37 18.91 15.33
C ASN A 302 -15.93 18.95 13.90
N GLN A 303 -15.21 18.43 12.89
CA GLN A 303 -15.72 18.21 11.54
C GLN A 303 -16.44 16.85 11.39
N CYS A 304 -16.46 16.02 12.44
CA CYS A 304 -16.99 14.65 12.42
C CYS A 304 -18.22 14.52 13.35
N PRO A 305 -19.38 15.12 13.02
CA PRO A 305 -20.52 15.24 13.95
C PRO A 305 -21.19 13.91 14.34
N ASN A 306 -21.11 12.90 13.45
CA ASN A 306 -21.78 11.61 13.58
C ASN A 306 -20.78 10.48 13.88
N LEU A 307 -19.62 10.82 14.47
CA LEU A 307 -18.62 9.84 14.82
C LEU A 307 -19.14 8.91 15.92
N GLU A 308 -19.12 7.60 15.66
CA GLU A 308 -19.57 6.53 16.56
C GLU A 308 -18.39 5.92 17.34
N LYS A 309 -17.23 5.80 16.69
CA LYS A 309 -16.01 5.21 17.27
C LYS A 309 -14.78 6.05 16.99
N LEU A 310 -14.03 6.34 18.04
CA LEU A 310 -12.71 6.96 17.97
C LEU A 310 -11.65 5.96 18.46
N SER A 311 -10.60 5.72 17.67
CA SER A 311 -9.46 4.89 18.06
C SER A 311 -8.17 5.68 17.92
N LEU A 312 -7.46 5.86 19.01
CA LEU A 312 -6.25 6.66 19.08
C LEU A 312 -5.07 5.77 19.47
N TYR A 313 -4.03 5.77 18.63
CA TYR A 313 -2.84 4.97 18.82
C TYR A 313 -1.62 5.87 19.02
N TYR A 314 -0.97 5.69 20.16
CA TYR A 314 0.14 6.52 20.63
C TYR A 314 1.43 5.72 20.71
N GLY A 315 2.53 6.40 20.41
CA GLY A 315 3.86 5.96 20.81
C GLY A 315 4.69 7.13 21.32
N PRO A 316 5.96 6.89 21.65
CA PRO A 316 6.80 7.92 22.27
C PRO A 316 7.10 9.06 21.28
N CYS A 317 6.65 10.27 21.60
CA CYS A 317 6.97 11.49 20.86
C CYS A 317 8.46 11.82 21.07
N ARG A 318 9.29 11.66 20.03
CA ARG A 318 10.74 12.02 20.05
C ARG A 318 11.00 13.47 19.67
N CYS A 319 9.97 14.25 19.36
CA CYS A 319 10.16 15.62 18.93
C CYS A 319 10.83 16.41 20.06
N GLN A 320 11.99 17.01 19.78
CA GLN A 320 12.69 17.90 20.71
C GLN A 320 12.00 19.26 20.81
N VAL A 321 10.70 19.34 20.53
CA VAL A 321 9.92 20.56 20.64
C VAL A 321 9.92 20.92 22.12
N LYS A 322 10.88 21.78 22.53
CA LYS A 322 10.64 22.70 23.63
C LYS A 322 9.31 23.36 23.26
N VAL A 323 8.26 23.05 24.01
CA VAL A 323 7.01 23.80 23.96
C VAL A 323 7.42 25.25 24.23
N HIS A 324 7.72 25.99 23.17
CA HIS A 324 8.20 27.35 23.27
C HIS A 324 6.99 28.17 23.65
N GLY A 325 7.00 28.65 24.89
CA GLY A 325 6.22 29.80 25.31
C GLY A 325 4.73 29.50 25.50
N ASN A 326 4.32 29.64 26.75
CA ASN A 326 2.95 29.90 27.16
C ASN A 326 2.00 28.71 27.02
N GLN A 327 1.90 27.96 28.12
CA GLN A 327 0.60 27.48 28.59
C GLN A 327 -0.33 28.69 28.82
N GLU A 328 -0.76 29.35 27.77
CA GLU A 328 -2.19 29.62 27.72
C GLU A 328 -2.79 28.27 27.41
N SER A 329 -3.68 27.82 28.29
CA SER A 329 -4.61 26.73 28.02
C SER A 329 -5.12 26.89 26.59
N LEU A 330 -4.51 26.16 25.64
CA LEU A 330 -5.01 26.05 24.28
C LEU A 330 -6.48 25.72 24.47
N LYS A 331 -7.37 26.66 24.12
CA LYS A 331 -8.80 26.50 24.28
C LYS A 331 -9.20 25.45 23.28
N ILE A 332 -9.02 24.18 23.66
CA ILE A 332 -9.43 23.06 22.87
C ILE A 332 -10.95 23.15 22.82
N ALA A 333 -11.48 23.36 21.62
CA ALA A 333 -12.92 23.39 21.44
C ALA A 333 -13.49 22.04 21.89
N PRO A 334 -14.53 22.03 22.75
CA PRO A 334 -15.13 20.79 23.20
C PRO A 334 -15.69 20.02 22.00
N PHE A 335 -15.54 18.70 22.02
CA PHE A 335 -16.12 17.85 21.00
C PHE A 335 -17.65 17.96 21.02
N LYS A 336 -18.25 18.23 19.87
CA LYS A 336 -19.70 18.46 19.75
C LYS A 336 -20.49 17.25 19.27
N GLY A 337 -19.82 16.16 18.89
CA GLY A 337 -20.49 14.96 18.39
C GLY A 337 -21.27 14.25 19.49
N LYS A 338 -22.51 13.87 19.19
CA LYS A 338 -23.43 13.24 20.15
C LYS A 338 -23.58 11.74 19.97
N GLN A 339 -23.06 11.20 18.87
CA GLN A 339 -23.20 9.79 18.51
C GLN A 339 -21.99 8.95 18.93
N LEU A 340 -21.02 9.54 19.63
CA LEU A 340 -19.81 8.83 20.01
C LEU A 340 -20.13 7.81 21.11
N GLU A 341 -19.95 6.53 20.78
CA GLU A 341 -20.26 5.40 21.66
C GLU A 341 -19.00 4.84 22.29
N THR A 342 -17.89 4.81 21.54
CA THR A 342 -16.65 4.14 21.96
C THR A 342 -15.42 5.01 21.70
N VAL A 343 -14.56 5.14 22.71
CA VAL A 343 -13.21 5.68 22.59
C VAL A 343 -12.20 4.62 23.01
N GLU A 344 -11.37 4.19 22.06
CA GLU A 344 -10.25 3.28 22.29
C GLU A 344 -8.93 4.07 22.27
N VAL A 345 -8.16 3.96 23.35
CA VAL A 345 -6.81 4.52 23.44
C VAL A 345 -5.83 3.37 23.57
N LYS A 346 -4.96 3.22 22.58
CA LYS A 346 -3.90 2.23 22.52
C LYS A 346 -2.56 2.93 22.58
N PHE A 347 -1.68 2.54 23.50
CA PHE A 347 -0.37 3.19 23.63
C PHE A 347 0.74 2.14 23.67
N LEU A 348 1.88 2.44 23.03
CA LEU A 348 3.06 1.58 23.13
C LEU A 348 3.54 1.53 24.59
N LYS A 349 4.06 0.39 25.02
CA LYS A 349 4.54 0.16 26.41
C LYS A 349 5.57 1.19 26.88
N ASN A 350 6.32 1.79 25.95
CA ASN A 350 7.30 2.86 26.21
C ASN A 350 6.81 4.25 25.74
N GLY A 351 5.52 4.39 25.45
CA GLY A 351 4.91 5.56 24.77
C GLY A 351 4.26 6.58 25.69
N ILE A 352 4.37 6.42 27.01
CA ILE A 352 3.93 7.45 27.97
C ILE A 352 4.95 8.59 27.91
N ASP A 353 4.61 9.66 27.22
CA ASP A 353 5.39 10.89 27.19
C ASP A 353 4.84 11.93 28.19
N ARG A 354 5.54 13.07 28.33
CA ARG A 354 5.13 14.16 29.25
C ARG A 354 3.76 14.77 28.93
N ASN A 355 3.24 14.58 27.72
CA ASN A 355 1.97 15.12 27.24
C ASN A 355 0.83 14.10 27.34
N PHE A 356 1.12 12.85 27.72
CA PHE A 356 0.12 11.79 27.85
C PHE A 356 -1.03 12.17 28.79
N SER A 357 -0.75 12.87 29.89
CA SER A 357 -1.78 13.34 30.83
C SER A 357 -2.77 14.31 30.19
N GLN A 358 -2.34 15.14 29.24
CA GLN A 358 -3.22 16.07 28.53
C GLN A 358 -4.14 15.32 27.55
N VAL A 359 -3.60 14.28 26.91
CA VAL A 359 -4.37 13.41 26.03
C VAL A 359 -5.45 12.67 26.81
N VAL A 360 -5.08 12.07 27.95
CA VAL A 360 -6.03 11.37 28.83
C VAL A 360 -7.13 12.32 29.27
N LYS A 361 -6.76 13.50 29.77
CA LYS A 361 -7.73 14.52 30.19
C LYS A 361 -8.70 14.89 29.07
N TYR A 362 -8.21 15.09 27.86
CA TYR A 362 -9.11 15.40 26.75
C TYR A 362 -10.01 14.23 26.37
N VAL A 363 -9.50 12.99 26.38
CA VAL A 363 -10.32 11.81 26.13
C VAL A 363 -11.42 11.70 27.18
N GLU A 364 -11.10 11.91 28.46
CA GLU A 364 -12.06 12.03 29.55
C GLU A 364 -13.08 13.13 29.26
N ASP A 365 -12.65 14.34 28.92
CA ASP A 365 -13.54 15.46 28.57
C ASP A 365 -14.48 15.11 27.39
N ILE A 366 -14.00 14.44 26.33
CA ILE A 366 -14.87 13.99 25.23
C ILE A 366 -15.93 13.02 25.74
N THR A 367 -15.52 12.06 26.55
CA THR A 367 -16.41 10.98 26.99
C THR A 367 -17.42 11.44 28.01
N GLU A 368 -17.07 12.38 28.88
CA GLU A 368 -18.03 13.06 29.76
C GLU A 368 -19.08 13.82 28.95
N ASN A 369 -18.66 14.50 27.87
CA ASN A 369 -19.58 15.26 27.03
C ASN A 369 -20.48 14.38 26.14
N SER A 370 -20.03 13.19 25.76
CA SER A 370 -20.74 12.30 24.83
C SER A 370 -21.44 11.10 25.49
N GLY A 371 -21.02 10.70 26.69
CA GLY A 371 -21.43 9.45 27.33
C GLY A 371 -20.73 8.20 26.79
N ALA A 372 -19.66 8.35 25.99
CA ALA A 372 -18.96 7.25 25.36
C ALA A 372 -18.21 6.35 26.36
N GLN A 373 -18.12 5.05 26.05
CA GLN A 373 -17.28 4.11 26.80
C GLN A 373 -15.80 4.31 26.45
N ILE A 374 -14.94 4.39 27.47
CA ILE A 374 -13.48 4.47 27.29
C ILE A 374 -12.83 3.11 27.53
N SER A 375 -11.91 2.71 26.65
CA SER A 375 -10.95 1.65 26.91
C SER A 375 -9.52 2.14 26.69
N MET A 376 -8.62 1.81 27.61
CA MET A 376 -7.19 2.12 27.54
C MET A 376 -6.39 0.82 27.58
N THR A 377 -5.58 0.55 26.55
CA THR A 377 -4.81 -0.70 26.43
C THR A 377 -3.40 -0.47 25.91
N THR A 378 -2.48 -1.38 26.24
CA THR A 378 -1.10 -1.33 25.75
C THR A 378 -0.96 -2.05 24.41
N ALA A 379 -0.31 -1.42 23.42
CA ALA A 379 -0.04 -1.97 22.10
C ALA A 379 1.42 -2.44 21.97
N HIS A 380 1.64 -3.47 21.14
CA HIS A 380 2.96 -4.07 20.91
C HIS A 380 3.75 -3.39 19.78
N SER A 381 3.08 -2.81 18.78
CA SER A 381 3.70 -1.96 17.76
C SER A 381 2.68 -1.02 17.09
N LEU A 382 3.15 0.06 16.47
CA LEU A 382 2.33 0.94 15.62
C LEU A 382 2.23 0.43 14.17
N LEU A 383 3.14 -0.47 13.76
CA LEU A 383 3.25 -1.01 12.40
C LEU A 383 2.25 -2.13 12.10
N ILE A 384 1.63 -2.72 13.13
CA ILE A 384 0.63 -3.82 12.98
C ILE A 384 -0.79 -3.28 12.72
N ILE A 385 -0.99 -1.96 12.77
CA ILE A 385 -2.32 -1.36 12.59
C ILE A 385 -2.53 -1.11 11.13
#